data_AF-A0A7L9BXL4-F1
#
_entry.id   AF-A0A7L9BXL4-F1
#
_cell.length_a   1.000
_cell.length_b   1.000
_cell.length_c   1.000
_cell.angle_alpha   90.00
_cell.angle_beta   90.00
_cell.angle_gamma   90.00
#
_symmetry.space_group_name_H-M   'P 1'
#
loop_
_entity.id
_entity.type
_entity.pdbx_description
1 polymer ?
#
loop_
_entity_poly.entity_id
_entity_poly.type
_entity_poly.pdbx_seq_one_letter_code
_entity_poly.pdbx_strand_id
1 'polypeptide(L)'
;MMDETTFQSKLAELMNEIGTLPETQRGKLESLAIETKMRQDKLKATVSSLQESIDYLRLSIKYLLFDLEATRRENDYLRKMIEQEGETQE
;
A
#
# COMPACT_ATOMS: atom_id res chain seq x y z
N MET A 1 0.34 -11.11 -14.24
CA MET A 1 1.04 -9.81 -14.15
C MET A 1 2.37 -9.99 -14.86
N MET A 2 2.77 -9.07 -15.75
CA MET A 2 4.14 -9.07 -16.25
C MET A 2 5.09 -8.86 -15.07
N ASP A 3 6.09 -9.73 -14.95
CA ASP A 3 7.16 -9.61 -13.95
C ASP A 3 8.02 -8.37 -14.28
N GLU A 4 8.43 -7.62 -13.27
CA GLU A 4 9.25 -6.39 -13.39
C GLU A 4 10.52 -6.68 -14.19
N THR A 5 11.12 -7.84 -13.97
CA THR A 5 12.29 -8.33 -14.71
C THR A 5 12.01 -8.42 -16.21
N THR A 6 10.79 -8.86 -16.58
CA THR A 6 10.37 -8.97 -17.97
C THR A 6 10.18 -7.59 -18.60
N PHE A 7 9.63 -6.63 -17.86
CA PHE A 7 9.49 -5.25 -18.35
C PHE A 7 10.87 -4.61 -18.59
N GLN A 8 11.78 -4.70 -17.62
CA GLN A 8 13.11 -4.12 -17.74
C GLN A 8 13.91 -4.75 -18.89
N SER A 9 13.82 -6.08 -19.08
CA SER A 9 14.46 -6.77 -20.20
C SER A 9 13.93 -6.26 -21.54
N LYS A 10 12.60 -6.21 -21.70
CA LYS A 10 11.98 -5.73 -22.95
C LYS A 10 12.26 -4.26 -23.23
N LEU A 11 12.31 -3.43 -22.19
CA LEU A 11 12.66 -2.02 -22.32
C LEU A 11 14.13 -1.85 -22.74
N ALA A 12 15.04 -2.66 -22.19
CA ALA A 12 16.44 -2.65 -22.58
C ALA A 12 16.65 -3.13 -24.02
N GLU A 13 15.94 -4.18 -24.43
CA GLU A 13 15.91 -4.66 -25.83
C GLU A 13 15.41 -3.57 -26.77
N LEU A 14 14.28 -2.92 -26.44
CA LEU A 14 13.72 -1.81 -27.22
C LEU A 14 14.71 -0.63 -27.34
N MET A 15 15.40 -0.28 -26.25
CA MET A 15 16.40 0.80 -26.25
C MET A 15 17.60 0.46 -27.15
N ASN A 16 18.05 -0.80 -27.14
CA ASN A 16 19.10 -1.27 -28.04
C ASN A 16 18.67 -1.20 -29.51
N GLU A 17 17.45 -1.62 -29.82
CA GLU A 17 16.90 -1.52 -31.18
C GLU A 17 16.78 -0.07 -31.65
N ILE A 18 16.32 0.85 -30.79
CA ILE A 18 16.26 2.29 -31.08
C ILE A 18 17.66 2.85 -31.39
N GLY A 19 18.69 2.37 -30.69
CA GLY A 19 20.08 2.75 -30.95
C GLY A 19 20.58 2.40 -32.36
N THR A 20 20.00 1.38 -33.01
CA THR A 20 20.37 0.97 -34.38
C THR A 20 19.67 1.77 -35.48
N LEU A 21 18.63 2.55 -35.15
CA LEU A 21 17.87 3.35 -36.12
C LEU A 21 18.62 4.63 -36.55
N PRO A 22 18.35 5.19 -37.75
CA PRO A 22 18.91 6.46 -38.20
C PRO A 22 18.58 7.62 -37.25
N GLU A 23 19.52 8.57 -37.08
CA GLU A 23 19.41 9.67 -36.10
C GLU A 23 18.10 10.47 -36.18
N THR A 24 17.54 10.61 -37.39
CA THR A 24 16.28 11.35 -37.64
C THR A 24 15.06 10.77 -36.91
N GLN A 25 15.07 9.49 -36.53
CA GLN A 25 13.95 8.84 -35.83
C GLN A 25 14.27 8.46 -34.38
N ARG A 26 15.56 8.48 -34.00
CA ARG A 26 16.06 8.01 -32.70
C ARG A 26 15.57 8.87 -31.53
N GLY A 27 15.68 10.20 -31.63
CA GLY A 27 15.41 11.10 -30.50
C GLY A 27 13.96 11.06 -29.99
N LYS A 28 12.96 10.90 -30.87
CA LYS A 28 11.55 10.83 -30.47
C LYS A 28 11.22 9.51 -29.76
N LEU A 29 11.76 8.40 -30.26
CA LEU A 29 11.53 7.08 -29.66
C LEU A 29 12.24 6.93 -28.32
N GLU A 30 13.47 7.44 -28.22
CA GLU A 30 14.23 7.49 -26.97
C GLU A 30 13.50 8.31 -25.90
N SER A 31 12.98 9.49 -26.28
CA SER A 31 12.17 10.32 -25.38
C SER A 31 10.91 9.60 -24.87
N LEU A 32 10.20 8.88 -25.75
CA LEU A 32 9.01 8.10 -25.36
C LEU A 32 9.35 6.91 -24.45
N ALA A 33 10.47 6.24 -24.69
CA ALA A 33 10.94 5.15 -23.86
C ALA A 33 11.32 5.63 -22.45
N ILE A 34 12.03 6.76 -22.36
CA ILE A 34 12.36 7.42 -21.08
C ILE A 34 11.09 7.82 -20.34
N GLU A 35 10.14 8.47 -21.03
CA GLU A 35 8.87 8.87 -20.41
C GLU A 35 8.08 7.68 -19.89
N THR A 36 8.04 6.59 -20.65
CA THR A 36 7.35 5.34 -20.25
C THR A 36 7.99 4.75 -19.00
N LYS A 37 9.32 4.72 -18.93
CA LYS A 37 10.05 4.27 -17.73
C LYS A 37 9.71 5.14 -16.51
N MET A 38 9.77 6.46 -16.65
CA MET A 38 9.45 7.39 -15.57
C MET A 38 8.01 7.23 -15.05
N ARG A 39 7.04 7.03 -15.96
CA ARG A 39 5.65 6.76 -15.59
C ARG A 39 5.52 5.44 -14.83
N GLN A 40 6.22 4.40 -15.26
CA GLN A 40 6.22 3.10 -14.57
C GLN A 40 6.83 3.20 -13.16
N ASP A 41 7.97 3.88 -13.02
CA ASP A 41 8.61 4.11 -11.73
C ASP A 41 7.69 4.88 -10.76
N LYS A 42 6.99 5.91 -11.28
CA LYS A 42 6.00 6.68 -10.49
C LYS A 42 4.81 5.82 -10.06
N LEU A 43 4.29 5.00 -10.95
CA LEU A 43 3.19 4.08 -10.62
C LEU A 43 3.61 3.09 -9.53
N LYS A 44 4.82 2.53 -9.64
CA LYS A 44 5.39 1.63 -8.64
C LYS A 44 5.51 2.30 -7.27
N ALA A 45 6.08 3.50 -7.21
CA ALA A 45 6.18 4.27 -5.98
C ALA A 45 4.80 4.56 -5.35
N THR A 46 3.82 4.90 -6.19
CA THR A 46 2.44 5.15 -5.73
C THR A 46 1.81 3.89 -5.15
N VAL A 47 1.95 2.75 -5.82
CA VAL A 47 1.42 1.46 -5.34
C VAL A 47 2.09 1.05 -4.03
N SER A 48 3.41 1.19 -3.91
CA SER A 48 4.11 0.91 -2.66
C SER A 48 3.63 1.80 -1.50
N SER A 49 3.47 3.11 -1.74
CA SER A 49 2.94 4.03 -0.73
C SER A 49 1.50 3.69 -0.32
N LEU A 50 0.66 3.26 -1.26
CA LEU A 50 -0.70 2.78 -0.97
C LEU A 50 -0.68 1.50 -0.14
N GLN A 51 0.23 0.56 -0.44
CA GLN A 51 0.39 -0.66 0.34
C GLN A 51 0.80 -0.35 1.79
N GLU A 52 1.78 0.53 2.00
CA GLU A 52 2.19 0.99 3.33
C GLU A 52 1.03 1.64 4.09
N SER A 53 0.23 2.47 3.40
CA SER A 53 -0.94 3.13 3.99
C SER A 53 -2.02 2.12 4.40
N ILE A 54 -2.25 1.08 3.59
CA ILE A 54 -3.19 -0.01 3.90
C ILE A 54 -2.68 -0.84 5.09
N ASP A 55 -1.39 -1.14 5.15
CA ASP A 55 -0.81 -1.89 6.26
C ASP A 55 -0.88 -1.09 7.56
N TYR A 56 -0.62 0.22 7.51
CA TYR A 56 -0.84 1.13 8.63
C TYR A 56 -2.30 1.13 9.07
N LEU A 57 -3.25 1.31 8.14
CA LEU A 57 -4.68 1.30 8.45
C LEU A 57 -5.11 -0.04 9.08
N ARG A 58 -4.61 -1.16 8.57
CA ARG A 58 -4.88 -2.49 9.11
C ARG A 58 -4.39 -2.58 10.56
N LEU A 59 -3.21 -2.05 10.87
CA LEU A 59 -2.69 -2.00 12.23
C LEU A 59 -3.56 -1.12 13.13
N SER A 60 -3.93 0.08 12.68
CA SER A 60 -4.81 0.99 13.43
C SER A 60 -6.15 0.35 13.77
N ILE A 61 -6.75 -0.40 12.83
CA ILE A 61 -8.00 -1.13 13.07
C ILE A 61 -7.81 -2.21 14.13
N LYS A 62 -6.69 -2.96 14.11
CA LYS A 62 -6.40 -3.96 15.15
C LYS A 62 -6.35 -3.33 16.55
N TYR A 63 -5.69 -2.17 16.68
CA TYR A 63 -5.64 -1.46 17.95
C TYR A 63 -7.01 -0.95 18.39
N LEU A 64 -7.78 -0.36 17.47
CA LEU A 64 -9.12 0.13 17.79
C LEU A 64 -10.04 -1.00 18.28
N LEU A 65 -9.98 -2.18 17.64
CA LEU A 65 -10.74 -3.35 18.08
C LEU A 65 -10.29 -3.87 19.45
N PHE A 66 -8.99 -3.80 19.74
CA PHE A 66 -8.46 -4.18 21.05
C PHE A 66 -8.94 -3.24 22.16
N ASP A 67 -8.87 -1.93 21.92
CA ASP A 67 -9.33 -0.91 22.86
C ASP A 67 -10.84 -0.99 23.08
N LEU A 68 -11.61 -1.25 22.00
CA LEU A 68 -13.05 -1.47 22.10
C LEU A 68 -13.39 -2.69 22.96
N GLU A 69 -12.66 -3.78 22.81
CA GLU A 69 -12.86 -4.98 23.62
C GLU A 69 -12.47 -4.76 25.09
N ALA A 70 -11.40 -4.01 25.35
CA ALA A 70 -10.99 -3.64 26.71
C ALA A 70 -12.08 -2.81 27.41
N THR A 71 -12.57 -1.76 26.74
CA THR A 71 -13.64 -0.89 27.27
C THR A 71 -14.96 -1.63 27.46
N ARG A 72 -15.29 -2.59 26.57
CA ARG A 72 -16.46 -3.46 26.75
C ARG A 72 -16.36 -4.30 28.03
N ARG A 73 -15.22 -4.97 28.24
CA ARG A 73 -14.99 -5.78 29.45
C ARG A 73 -15.01 -4.96 30.73
N GLU A 74 -14.43 -3.76 30.68
CA GLU A 74 -14.46 -2.83 31.80
C GLU A 74 -15.90 -2.41 32.13
N ASN A 75 -16.71 -2.07 31.13
CA ASN A 75 -18.12 -1.74 31.33
C ASN A 75 -18.90 -2.90 31.98
N ASP A 76 -18.71 -4.12 31.47
CA ASP A 76 -19.36 -5.31 32.01
C ASP A 76 -18.94 -5.58 33.47
N TYR A 77 -17.67 -5.36 33.81
CA TYR A 77 -17.17 -5.49 35.17
C TYR A 77 -17.77 -4.45 36.11
N LEU A 78 -17.81 -3.18 35.69
CA LEU A 78 -18.39 -2.10 36.48
C LEU A 78 -19.89 -2.30 36.72
N ARG A 79 -20.65 -2.77 35.73
CA ARG A 79 -22.08 -3.09 35.90
C ARG A 79 -22.30 -4.17 36.95
N LYS A 80 -21.51 -5.24 36.92
CA LYS A 80 -21.59 -6.31 37.92
C LYS A 80 -21.29 -5.82 39.33
N MET A 81 -20.33 -4.90 39.49
CA MET A 81 -20.04 -4.30 40.79
C MET A 81 -21.24 -3.51 41.33
N ILE A 82 -21.88 -2.70 40.47
CA ILE A 82 -23.06 -1.91 40.87
C ILE A 82 -24.24 -2.82 41.24
N GLU A 83 -24.48 -3.88 40.47
CA GLU A 83 -25.52 -4.87 40.78
C GLU A 83 -25.29 -5.52 42.16
N GLN A 84 -24.05 -5.93 42.45
CA GLN A 84 -23.68 -6.51 43.75
C GLN A 84 -23.80 -5.51 44.91
N GLU A 85 -23.42 -4.25 44.71
CA GLU A 85 -23.58 -3.21 45.73
C GLU A 85 -25.06 -2.94 46.04
N GLY A 86 -25.93 -2.97 45.03
CA GLY A 86 -27.39 -2.84 45.20
C GLY A 86 -28.00 -4.00 45.99
N GLU A 87 -27.62 -5.25 45.67
CA GLU A 87 -28.07 -6.45 46.40
C GLU A 87 -27.59 -6.50 47.85
N THR A 88 -26.47 -5.85 48.18
CA THR A 88 -25.92 -5.84 49.54
C THR A 88 -26.60 -4.78 50.45
N GLN A 89 -27.40 -3.86 49.87
CA GLN A 89 -28.08 -2.79 50.60
C GLN A 89 -29.58 -3.04 50.85
N GLU A 90 -30.16 -4.11 50.30
CA GLU A 90 -31.53 -4.60 50.58
C GLU A 90 -31.54 -5.72 51.63
#